data_AF-R1EDP0-F1
#
_entry.id   AF-R1EDP0-F1
#
_cell.length_a   1.000
_cell.length_b   1.000
_cell.length_c   1.000
_cell.angle_alpha   90.00
_cell.angle_beta   90.00
_cell.angle_gamma   90.00
#
_symmetry.space_group_name_H-M   'P 1'
#
loop_
_entity.id
_entity.type
_entity.pdbx_description
1 polymer ?
#
loop_
_entity_poly.entity_id
_entity_poly.type
_entity_poly.pdbx_seq_one_letter_code
_entity_poly.pdbx_strand_id
1 'polypeptide(L)'
;MFPAYASANTVPRGGDAVVKFRTAANRSRLPEPLRLFAYILQANTTDLQWYDEAYGVITAGGIDSRLPQTWFGSTDFIRTVNLITALDQLESDDAAGTHILELPDHKVLLHYLNSHDQLLRLHPDAELQYHPALAHWVKTLLLWSDDWPTAELPSSDTHIRRIVVRYVKHILIELSQSHEDAPGKVLRPSVFLLSYGESASEPKLSIESYISILDKEAIPWRTWYQNVLPERALALGNPREEEKKTGTLDGAGGFEEWYAMNARAEAETSPEAGSAVSEVAAQDPGQSALACDQSEPSECLTMEEIVKLSQKDPDQAQQMLVNLPIDLASMEVINGVLSTGKANLENRVVACNYIQHGLRKLEDTSSDGSTGTNDSDEPYSPSLDPEEKKRKVKLLVLFIRNLIRRGLVPIDSLQYDIQEICVRYAPIKEVRELNHWFQTGEEL
;
A
#
# COMPACT_ATOMS: atom_id res chain seq x y z
N MET A 1 -9.85 36.97 -4.18
CA MET A 1 -9.63 38.17 -3.35
C MET A 1 -10.43 38.02 -2.05
N PHE A 2 -9.80 37.59 -0.96
CA PHE A 2 -10.48 37.42 0.33
C PHE A 2 -10.73 38.81 0.94
N PRO A 3 -11.95 39.15 1.38
CA PRO A 3 -12.22 40.44 1.99
C PRO A 3 -11.39 40.61 3.26
N ALA A 4 -10.75 41.77 3.41
CA ALA A 4 -10.04 42.14 4.64
C ALA A 4 -10.99 42.09 5.85
N TYR A 5 -10.55 41.39 6.89
CA TYR A 5 -11.33 40.85 8.01
C TYR A 5 -12.21 41.85 8.78
N ALA A 6 -13.44 41.40 9.10
CA ALA A 6 -14.32 42.01 10.09
C ALA A 6 -14.45 41.14 11.35
N SER A 7 -14.42 41.82 12.51
CA SER A 7 -14.80 41.44 13.89
C SER A 7 -14.78 39.96 14.31
N ALA A 8 -13.88 39.65 15.25
CA ALA A 8 -13.73 38.36 15.93
C ALA A 8 -14.99 37.94 16.71
N ASN A 9 -15.74 36.99 16.18
CA ASN A 9 -16.52 36.07 17.02
C ASN A 9 -15.53 35.11 17.68
N THR A 10 -15.54 35.05 19.01
CA THR A 10 -14.64 34.20 19.80
C THR A 10 -14.85 32.73 19.45
N VAL A 11 -13.90 32.17 18.69
CA VAL A 11 -13.81 30.74 18.38
C VAL A 11 -13.54 29.96 19.67
N PRO A 12 -14.30 28.89 19.98
CA PRO A 12 -14.00 28.04 21.14
C PRO A 12 -12.66 27.34 20.93
N ARG A 13 -11.65 27.66 21.75
CA ARG A 13 -10.30 27.09 21.62
C ARG A 13 -10.27 25.57 21.88
N GLY A 14 -9.61 24.85 20.96
CA GLY A 14 -8.94 23.56 21.11
C GLY A 14 -9.78 22.35 21.54
N GLY A 15 -10.23 22.32 22.80
CA GLY A 15 -10.99 21.18 23.33
C GLY A 15 -12.49 21.28 23.07
N ASP A 16 -13.01 22.50 23.15
CA ASP A 16 -14.45 22.76 23.18
C ASP A 16 -15.06 22.78 21.77
N ALA A 17 -14.27 23.19 20.77
CA ALA A 17 -14.60 23.03 19.36
C ALA A 17 -14.72 21.55 18.98
N VAL A 18 -13.76 20.71 19.34
CA VAL A 18 -13.76 19.26 19.01
C VAL A 18 -14.94 18.53 19.66
N VAL A 19 -15.32 18.88 20.88
CA VAL A 19 -16.49 18.30 21.57
C VAL A 19 -17.81 18.75 20.91
N LYS A 20 -17.95 20.04 20.59
CA LYS A 20 -19.14 20.56 19.88
C LYS A 20 -19.25 20.00 18.47
N PHE A 21 -18.11 19.83 17.80
CA PHE A 21 -17.95 19.25 16.48
C PHE A 21 -18.40 17.78 16.42
N ARG A 22 -17.99 16.95 17.39
CA ARG A 22 -18.50 15.58 17.56
C ARG A 22 -20.01 15.54 17.83
N THR A 23 -20.49 16.44 18.69
CA THR A 23 -21.91 16.48 19.07
C THR A 23 -22.81 16.88 17.89
N ALA A 24 -22.34 17.76 17.01
CA ALA A 24 -23.05 18.18 15.81
C ALA A 24 -23.00 17.12 14.71
N ALA A 25 -21.83 16.50 14.48
CA ALA A 25 -21.69 15.39 13.54
C ALA A 25 -22.65 14.24 13.90
N ASN A 26 -22.81 13.89 15.17
CA ASN A 26 -23.71 12.82 15.64
C ASN A 26 -25.20 12.98 15.31
N ARG A 27 -25.63 14.11 14.74
CA ARG A 27 -27.03 14.34 14.34
C ARG A 27 -27.31 14.04 12.86
N SER A 28 -26.29 13.83 12.03
CA SER A 28 -26.46 13.54 10.60
C SER A 28 -26.55 12.03 10.35
N ARG A 29 -27.34 11.62 9.35
CA ARG A 29 -27.48 10.22 8.90
C ARG A 29 -26.37 9.78 7.94
N LEU A 30 -25.45 10.68 7.57
CA LEU A 30 -24.31 10.33 6.73
C LEU A 30 -23.30 9.47 7.52
N PRO A 31 -22.46 8.65 6.85
CA PRO A 31 -21.27 8.09 7.46
C PRO A 31 -20.43 9.19 8.14
N GLU A 32 -19.93 8.95 9.35
CA GLU A 32 -19.26 9.96 10.19
C GLU A 32 -18.17 10.80 9.48
N PRO A 33 -17.33 10.22 8.60
CA PRO A 33 -16.41 10.96 7.73
C PRO A 33 -17.08 12.10 6.95
N LEU A 34 -18.17 11.77 6.26
CA LEU A 34 -18.93 12.72 5.46
C LEU A 34 -19.72 13.68 6.35
N ARG A 35 -20.06 13.30 7.60
CA ARG A 35 -20.67 14.23 8.57
C ARG A 35 -19.69 15.29 9.03
N LEU A 36 -18.43 14.91 9.31
CA LEU A 36 -17.39 15.86 9.67
C LEU A 36 -17.12 16.83 8.54
N PHE A 37 -16.94 16.31 7.32
CA PHE A 37 -16.77 17.16 6.15
C PHE A 37 -17.97 18.06 5.93
N ALA A 38 -19.19 17.52 5.99
CA ALA A 38 -20.41 18.32 5.90
C ALA A 38 -20.48 19.39 6.99
N TYR A 39 -20.05 19.09 8.22
CA TYR A 39 -20.02 20.06 9.31
C TYR A 39 -18.96 21.15 9.08
N ILE A 40 -17.74 20.79 8.67
CA ILE A 40 -16.68 21.73 8.33
C ILE A 40 -17.14 22.65 7.18
N LEU A 41 -17.82 22.08 6.18
CA LEU A 41 -18.42 22.82 5.06
C LEU A 41 -19.58 23.72 5.53
N GLN A 42 -20.39 23.29 6.51
CA GLN A 42 -21.50 24.07 7.06
C GLN A 42 -21.06 25.13 8.09
N ALA A 43 -19.88 25.00 8.68
CA ALA A 43 -19.37 25.94 9.69
C ALA A 43 -19.28 27.35 9.09
N ASN A 44 -19.90 28.34 9.75
CA ASN A 44 -19.87 29.73 9.31
C ASN A 44 -18.63 30.43 9.90
N THR A 45 -17.44 30.02 9.44
CA THR A 45 -16.16 30.62 9.84
C THR A 45 -15.31 30.94 8.61
N THR A 46 -14.56 32.03 8.69
CA THR A 46 -13.56 32.45 7.69
C THR A 46 -12.13 32.30 8.21
N ASP A 47 -11.97 31.75 9.41
CA ASP A 47 -10.68 31.49 10.03
C ASP A 47 -10.01 30.28 9.35
N LEU A 48 -9.00 30.55 8.52
CA LEU A 48 -8.26 29.52 7.79
C LEU A 48 -7.55 28.55 8.74
N GLN A 49 -7.05 29.03 9.89
CA GLN A 49 -6.33 28.20 10.85
C GLN A 49 -7.27 27.18 11.51
N TRP A 50 -8.53 27.56 11.72
CA TRP A 50 -9.54 26.63 12.24
C TRP A 50 -9.77 25.43 11.31
N TYR A 51 -9.69 25.63 9.98
CA TYR A 51 -9.79 24.53 9.02
C TYR A 51 -8.60 23.59 9.15
N ASP A 52 -7.38 24.10 9.21
CA ASP A 52 -6.17 23.28 9.41
C ASP A 52 -6.26 22.46 10.70
N GLU A 53 -6.76 23.04 11.80
CA GLU A 53 -6.97 22.35 13.07
C GLU A 53 -8.06 21.27 12.97
N ALA A 54 -9.20 21.59 12.36
CA ALA A 54 -10.32 20.65 12.21
C ALA A 54 -9.94 19.45 11.32
N TYR A 55 -9.22 19.69 10.23
CA TYR A 55 -8.67 18.63 9.38
C TYR A 55 -7.52 17.91 10.08
N GLY A 56 -6.71 18.60 10.89
CA GLY A 56 -5.67 17.96 11.71
C GLY A 56 -6.22 16.85 12.61
N VAL A 57 -7.46 16.98 13.11
CA VAL A 57 -8.15 15.94 13.92
C VAL A 57 -8.44 14.67 13.13
N ILE A 58 -8.66 14.75 11.82
CA ILE A 58 -8.93 13.59 10.96
C ILE A 58 -7.62 12.78 10.77
N THR A 59 -6.47 13.45 10.71
CA THR A 59 -5.15 12.82 10.49
C THR A 59 -4.32 12.59 11.75
N ALA A 60 -4.77 13.03 12.93
CA ALA A 60 -4.04 12.84 14.17
C ALA A 60 -3.95 11.34 14.54
N GLY A 61 -2.86 10.69 14.14
CA GLY A 61 -2.45 9.36 14.56
C GLY A 61 -1.49 9.35 15.75
N GLY A 62 -1.18 10.52 16.32
CA GLY A 62 -0.18 10.67 17.38
C GLY A 62 -0.54 9.95 18.68
N ILE A 63 0.48 9.34 19.28
CA ILE A 63 0.46 8.51 20.50
C ILE A 63 -0.21 9.23 21.69
N ASP A 64 -0.12 10.57 21.77
CA ASP A 64 -0.67 11.36 22.88
C ASP A 64 -2.08 11.90 22.65
N SER A 65 -2.64 11.73 21.45
CA SER A 65 -3.97 12.23 21.11
C SER A 65 -4.90 11.07 20.81
N ARG A 66 -5.66 10.64 21.84
CA ARG A 66 -6.87 9.81 21.78
C ARG A 66 -6.99 8.94 20.52
N LEU A 67 -6.69 7.63 20.64
CA LEU A 67 -6.87 6.54 19.66
C LEU A 67 -7.28 7.01 18.25
N PRO A 68 -6.40 6.85 17.23
CA PRO A 68 -6.70 7.24 15.85
C PRO A 68 -8.12 6.83 15.51
N GLN A 69 -8.93 7.83 15.17
CA GLN A 69 -10.38 7.68 15.12
C GLN A 69 -10.76 6.60 14.10
N THR A 70 -11.10 5.40 14.59
CA THR A 70 -11.25 4.15 13.82
C THR A 70 -12.31 4.23 12.73
N TRP A 71 -13.16 5.26 12.76
CA TRP A 71 -14.33 5.43 11.91
C TRP A 71 -14.04 6.13 10.57
N PHE A 72 -12.90 6.80 10.41
CA PHE A 72 -12.44 7.26 9.08
C PHE A 72 -11.69 6.16 8.31
N GLY A 73 -11.57 5.00 8.92
CA GLY A 73 -10.68 3.92 8.54
C GLY A 73 -9.78 3.56 9.72
N SER A 74 -9.68 2.27 10.00
CA SER A 74 -8.76 1.75 11.02
C SER A 74 -7.30 1.85 10.60
N THR A 75 -7.04 2.02 9.30
CA THR A 75 -5.70 2.10 8.72
C THR A 75 -5.57 3.32 7.83
N ASP A 76 -4.36 3.86 7.69
CA ASP A 76 -4.11 5.03 6.84
C ASP A 76 -4.43 4.77 5.36
N PHE A 77 -4.34 3.51 4.92
CA PHE A 77 -4.82 3.08 3.62
C PHE A 77 -6.34 3.33 3.44
N ILE A 78 -7.18 2.86 4.38
CA ILE A 78 -8.64 3.05 4.29
C ILE A 78 -8.97 4.55 4.31
N ARG A 79 -8.27 5.34 5.13
CA ARG A 79 -8.43 6.79 5.20
C ARG A 79 -8.11 7.46 3.86
N THR A 80 -7.05 7.01 3.22
CA THR A 80 -6.61 7.50 1.90
C THR A 80 -7.67 7.23 0.84
N VAL A 81 -8.19 6.00 0.78
CA VAL A 81 -9.26 5.63 -0.16
C VAL A 81 -10.52 6.48 0.08
N ASN A 82 -10.90 6.69 1.34
CA ASN A 82 -12.06 7.51 1.69
C ASN A 82 -11.88 8.98 1.28
N LEU A 83 -10.68 9.56 1.47
CA LEU A 83 -10.36 10.91 1.04
C LEU A 83 -10.40 11.07 -0.48
N ILE A 84 -9.76 10.14 -1.21
CA ILE A 84 -9.76 10.14 -2.68
C ILE A 84 -11.19 10.02 -3.20
N THR A 85 -12.00 9.14 -2.62
CA THR A 85 -13.41 8.98 -3.01
C THR A 85 -14.21 10.26 -2.78
N ALA A 86 -13.99 10.94 -1.65
CA ALA A 86 -14.66 12.21 -1.36
C ALA A 86 -14.23 13.33 -2.32
N LEU A 87 -12.94 13.39 -2.66
CA LEU A 87 -12.42 14.31 -3.67
C LEU A 87 -13.02 14.01 -5.05
N ASP A 88 -13.00 12.75 -5.49
CA ASP A 88 -13.58 12.34 -6.77
C ASP A 88 -15.08 12.68 -6.88
N GLN A 89 -15.84 12.61 -5.77
CA GLN A 89 -17.24 13.04 -5.70
C GLN A 89 -17.43 14.55 -5.80
N LEU A 90 -16.48 15.34 -5.31
CA LEU A 90 -16.51 16.80 -5.45
C LEU A 90 -16.08 17.24 -6.85
N GLU A 91 -15.17 16.48 -7.48
CA GLU A 91 -14.67 16.75 -8.83
C GLU A 91 -15.64 16.37 -9.95
N SER A 92 -16.62 15.49 -9.70
CA SER A 92 -17.55 15.05 -10.73
C SER A 92 -18.59 16.11 -11.07
N ASP A 93 -18.74 16.44 -12.36
CA ASP A 93 -19.69 17.45 -12.83
C ASP A 93 -21.17 17.05 -12.56
N ASP A 94 -21.44 15.76 -12.35
CA ASP A 94 -22.74 15.25 -11.86
C ASP A 94 -23.12 15.80 -10.46
N ALA A 95 -22.17 16.40 -9.75
CA ALA A 95 -22.42 17.20 -8.56
C ALA A 95 -23.35 18.40 -8.81
N ALA A 96 -23.61 18.79 -10.06
CA ALA A 96 -24.59 19.82 -10.40
C ALA A 96 -26.02 19.50 -9.90
N GLY A 97 -26.34 18.24 -9.61
CA GLY A 97 -27.59 17.83 -8.95
C GLY A 97 -27.55 17.84 -7.41
N THR A 98 -26.39 18.09 -6.82
CA THR A 98 -26.13 17.94 -5.38
C THR A 98 -25.83 19.30 -4.77
N HIS A 99 -26.15 19.49 -3.47
CA HIS A 99 -26.01 20.74 -2.69
C HIS A 99 -24.61 21.43 -2.71
N ILE A 100 -23.64 20.93 -3.46
CA ILE A 100 -22.29 21.51 -3.60
C ILE A 100 -22.36 22.89 -4.28
N LEU A 101 -23.29 23.10 -5.23
CA LEU A 101 -23.52 24.41 -5.86
C LEU A 101 -23.97 25.51 -4.87
N GLU A 102 -24.46 25.13 -3.69
CA GLU A 102 -24.88 26.09 -2.66
C GLU A 102 -23.70 26.50 -1.75
N LEU A 103 -22.55 25.84 -1.85
CA LEU A 103 -21.41 26.12 -1.00
C LEU A 103 -20.60 27.31 -1.54
N PRO A 104 -20.17 28.25 -0.67
CA PRO A 104 -19.25 29.30 -1.09
C PRO A 104 -17.91 28.73 -1.61
N ASP A 105 -17.43 29.26 -2.73
CA ASP A 105 -16.18 28.88 -3.41
C ASP A 105 -14.99 28.68 -2.46
N HIS A 106 -14.80 29.59 -1.51
CA HIS A 106 -13.67 29.52 -0.57
C HIS A 106 -13.71 28.28 0.33
N LYS A 107 -14.89 27.76 0.66
CA LYS A 107 -15.03 26.54 1.46
C LYS A 107 -14.71 25.30 0.64
N VAL A 108 -15.17 25.27 -0.60
CA VAL A 108 -14.84 24.20 -1.55
C VAL A 108 -13.32 24.16 -1.76
N LEU A 109 -12.71 25.32 -2.00
CA LEU A 109 -11.26 25.44 -2.11
C LEU A 109 -10.52 24.94 -0.87
N LEU A 110 -10.92 25.39 0.33
CA LEU A 110 -10.33 24.94 1.59
C LEU A 110 -10.44 23.43 1.78
N HIS A 111 -11.57 22.85 1.38
CA HIS A 111 -11.78 21.41 1.43
C HIS A 111 -10.79 20.67 0.54
N TYR A 112 -10.63 21.08 -0.73
CA TYR A 112 -9.64 20.48 -1.63
C TYR A 112 -8.23 20.54 -1.07
N LEU A 113 -7.78 21.74 -0.65
CA LEU A 113 -6.41 21.92 -0.18
C LEU A 113 -6.12 21.10 1.07
N ASN A 114 -7.03 21.11 2.04
CA ASN A 114 -6.83 20.32 3.25
C ASN A 114 -6.89 18.81 2.97
N SER A 115 -7.80 18.33 2.13
CA SER A 115 -7.84 16.90 1.78
C SER A 115 -6.55 16.44 1.09
N HIS A 116 -5.96 17.25 0.20
CA HIS A 116 -4.65 16.92 -0.39
C HIS A 116 -3.48 17.00 0.62
N ASP A 117 -3.46 17.97 1.53
CA ASP A 117 -2.47 18.03 2.64
C ASP A 117 -2.57 16.77 3.52
N GLN A 118 -3.78 16.30 3.79
CA GLN A 118 -4.00 15.07 4.54
C GLN A 118 -3.52 13.82 3.81
N LEU A 119 -3.77 13.71 2.50
CA LEU A 119 -3.29 12.59 1.69
C LEU A 119 -1.77 12.43 1.78
N LEU A 120 -1.03 13.54 1.79
CA LEU A 120 0.42 13.54 2.00
C LEU A 120 0.78 13.09 3.42
N ARG A 121 0.08 13.61 4.45
CA ARG A 121 0.42 13.35 5.86
C ARG A 121 0.04 11.96 6.36
N LEU A 122 -0.86 11.27 5.68
CA LEU A 122 -1.22 9.89 6.01
C LEU A 122 -0.09 8.90 5.71
N HIS A 123 0.87 9.28 4.85
CA HIS A 123 1.98 8.41 4.43
C HIS A 123 3.30 9.18 4.47
N PRO A 124 3.75 9.64 5.65
CA PRO A 124 4.90 10.53 5.76
C PRO A 124 6.20 9.92 5.23
N ASP A 125 6.33 8.60 5.30
CA ASP A 125 7.54 7.86 4.93
C ASP A 125 7.40 7.18 3.55
N ALA A 126 6.29 7.40 2.83
CA ALA A 126 6.10 6.76 1.54
C ALA A 126 6.88 7.50 0.44
N GLU A 127 7.83 6.80 -0.16
CA GLU A 127 8.47 7.26 -1.39
C GLU A 127 7.41 7.55 -2.47
N LEU A 128 7.70 8.54 -3.33
CA LEU A 128 6.80 8.97 -4.39
C LEU A 128 6.21 7.81 -5.21
N GLN A 129 7.03 6.83 -5.61
CA GLN A 129 6.63 5.68 -6.42
C GLN A 129 5.68 4.70 -5.72
N TYR A 130 5.66 4.70 -4.39
CA TYR A 130 4.79 3.86 -3.57
C TYR A 130 3.67 4.67 -2.89
N HIS A 131 3.62 5.98 -3.11
CA HIS A 131 2.64 6.83 -2.46
C HIS A 131 1.22 6.55 -2.99
N PRO A 132 0.26 6.15 -2.13
CA PRO A 132 -1.05 5.66 -2.58
C PRO A 132 -1.91 6.74 -3.25
N ALA A 133 -1.66 8.01 -2.96
CA ALA A 133 -2.35 9.14 -3.59
C ALA A 133 -1.75 9.58 -4.95
N LEU A 134 -0.62 9.01 -5.39
CA LEU A 134 0.08 9.49 -6.60
C LEU A 134 -0.82 9.44 -7.84
N ALA A 135 -1.52 8.32 -8.07
CA ALA A 135 -2.40 8.16 -9.22
C ALA A 135 -3.53 9.22 -9.23
N HIS A 136 -4.08 9.53 -8.06
CA HIS A 136 -5.11 10.56 -7.92
C HIS A 136 -4.54 11.96 -8.20
N TRP A 137 -3.37 12.31 -7.66
CA TRP A 137 -2.74 13.61 -7.96
C TRP A 137 -2.42 13.79 -9.45
N VAL A 138 -1.90 12.75 -10.12
CA VAL A 138 -1.68 12.77 -11.59
C VAL A 138 -3.01 12.97 -12.31
N LYS A 139 -4.08 12.27 -11.92
CA LYS A 139 -5.43 12.46 -12.46
C LYS A 139 -5.92 13.90 -12.26
N THR A 140 -5.81 14.48 -11.06
CA THR A 140 -6.23 15.87 -10.79
C THR A 140 -5.46 16.86 -11.68
N LEU A 141 -4.14 16.69 -11.83
CA LEU A 141 -3.35 17.55 -12.72
C LEU A 141 -3.75 17.41 -14.20
N LEU A 142 -3.98 16.18 -14.68
CA LEU A 142 -4.43 15.95 -16.06
C LEU A 142 -5.83 16.50 -16.32
N LEU A 143 -6.73 16.41 -15.32
CA LEU A 143 -8.11 16.85 -15.46
C LEU A 143 -8.23 18.38 -15.40
N TRP A 144 -7.41 19.04 -14.57
CA TRP A 144 -7.56 20.46 -14.24
C TRP A 144 -6.47 21.39 -14.79
N SER A 145 -5.46 20.87 -15.51
CA SER A 145 -4.49 21.74 -16.18
C SER A 145 -5.14 22.57 -17.29
N ASP A 146 -4.78 23.86 -17.35
CA ASP A 146 -5.22 24.82 -18.38
C ASP A 146 -4.77 24.39 -19.81
N ASP A 147 -3.83 23.45 -19.93
CA ASP A 147 -3.34 22.91 -21.21
C ASP A 147 -4.39 22.12 -21.99
N TRP A 148 -5.50 21.79 -21.33
CA TRP A 148 -6.59 21.03 -21.90
C TRP A 148 -7.80 21.94 -22.09
N PRO A 149 -8.24 22.22 -23.33
CA PRO A 149 -9.52 22.85 -23.58
C PRO A 149 -10.63 21.99 -22.97
N THR A 150 -10.98 22.29 -21.72
CA THR A 150 -12.21 21.86 -21.10
C THR A 150 -13.30 22.78 -21.62
N ALA A 151 -14.48 22.23 -21.92
CA ALA A 151 -15.64 23.01 -22.36
C ALA A 151 -15.84 24.22 -21.43
N GLU A 152 -16.26 25.36 -22.00
CA GLU A 152 -16.37 26.66 -21.32
C GLU A 152 -16.95 26.55 -19.91
N LEU A 153 -16.08 26.44 -18.89
CA LEU A 153 -16.46 26.35 -17.50
C LEU A 153 -16.70 27.75 -16.92
N PRO A 154 -17.52 27.87 -15.86
CA PRO A 154 -17.69 29.12 -15.14
C PRO A 154 -16.34 29.70 -14.68
N SER A 155 -16.22 31.03 -14.70
CA SER A 155 -14.97 31.72 -14.33
C SER A 155 -14.57 31.54 -12.86
N SER A 156 -15.49 31.20 -11.96
CA SER A 156 -15.20 30.89 -10.54
C SER A 156 -14.44 29.57 -10.40
N ASP A 157 -14.85 28.56 -11.16
CA ASP A 157 -14.32 27.20 -11.05
C ASP A 157 -12.88 27.12 -11.55
N THR A 158 -12.56 27.89 -12.58
CA THR A 158 -11.20 27.98 -13.11
C THR A 158 -10.22 28.53 -12.08
N HIS A 159 -10.65 29.45 -11.21
CA HIS A 159 -9.80 29.98 -10.13
C HIS A 159 -9.52 28.92 -9.06
N ILE A 160 -10.54 28.18 -8.61
CA ILE A 160 -10.40 27.11 -7.62
C ILE A 160 -9.46 26.02 -8.18
N ARG A 161 -9.73 25.53 -9.39
CA ARG A 161 -8.95 24.49 -10.06
C ARG A 161 -7.47 24.89 -10.17
N ARG A 162 -7.19 26.14 -10.59
CA ARG A 162 -5.82 26.66 -10.67
C ARG A 162 -5.09 26.65 -9.34
N ILE A 163 -5.75 27.08 -8.25
CA ILE A 163 -5.13 27.07 -6.92
C ILE A 163 -4.83 25.65 -6.46
N VAL A 164 -5.77 24.72 -6.66
CA VAL A 164 -5.59 23.32 -6.27
C VAL A 164 -4.49 22.63 -7.09
N VAL A 165 -4.50 22.80 -8.42
CA VAL A 165 -3.43 22.29 -9.32
C VAL A 165 -2.08 22.79 -8.85
N ARG A 166 -1.96 24.08 -8.51
CA ARG A 166 -0.71 24.65 -8.01
C ARG A 166 -0.28 24.01 -6.68
N TYR A 167 -1.22 23.75 -5.78
CA TYR A 167 -0.94 23.10 -4.51
C TYR A 167 -0.50 21.65 -4.70
N VAL A 168 -1.17 20.88 -5.55
CA VAL A 168 -0.80 19.50 -5.90
C VAL A 168 0.58 19.46 -6.57
N LYS A 169 0.90 20.42 -7.47
CA LYS A 169 2.25 20.55 -8.02
C LYS A 169 3.30 20.78 -6.93
N HIS A 170 3.00 21.62 -5.93
CA HIS A 170 3.91 21.85 -4.81
C HIS A 170 4.14 20.58 -4.00
N ILE A 171 3.09 19.80 -3.69
CA ILE A 171 3.20 18.50 -3.01
C ILE A 171 4.13 17.56 -3.80
N LEU A 172 3.87 17.39 -5.11
CA LEU A 172 4.65 16.48 -5.94
C LEU A 172 6.12 16.89 -6.12
N ILE A 173 6.41 18.20 -6.14
CA ILE A 173 7.78 18.71 -6.21
C ILE A 173 8.52 18.38 -4.91
N GLU A 174 7.97 18.72 -3.76
CA GLU A 174 8.62 18.45 -2.47
C GLU A 174 8.80 16.94 -2.24
N LEU A 175 7.77 16.13 -2.56
CA LEU A 175 7.82 14.68 -2.43
C LEU A 175 8.85 14.03 -3.36
N SER A 176 9.10 14.62 -4.54
CA SER A 176 10.15 14.16 -5.46
C SER A 176 11.58 14.49 -4.99
N GLN A 177 11.74 15.49 -4.12
CA GLN A 177 13.05 15.90 -3.59
C GLN A 177 13.44 15.11 -2.35
N SER A 178 12.51 14.91 -1.41
CA SER A 178 12.75 14.18 -0.17
C SER A 178 11.41 13.73 0.41
N HIS A 179 11.15 12.42 0.46
CA HIS A 179 9.87 11.91 0.97
C HIS A 179 9.73 12.13 2.48
N GLU A 180 10.78 11.87 3.26
CA GLU A 180 10.80 12.06 4.72
C GLU A 180 10.55 13.53 5.12
N ASP A 181 11.12 14.48 4.38
CA ASP A 181 10.98 15.91 4.71
C ASP A 181 9.72 16.56 4.12
N ALA A 182 9.12 15.97 3.08
CA ALA A 182 8.04 16.61 2.32
C ALA A 182 6.86 17.05 3.20
N PRO A 183 6.35 16.23 4.16
CA PRO A 183 5.26 16.66 5.04
C PRO A 183 5.58 17.91 5.90
N GLY A 184 6.87 18.16 6.16
CA GLY A 184 7.36 19.32 6.90
C GLY A 184 7.63 20.55 6.02
N LYS A 185 8.02 20.34 4.76
CA LYS A 185 8.30 21.41 3.78
C LYS A 185 7.06 21.92 3.07
N VAL A 186 6.09 21.05 2.79
CA VAL A 186 4.82 21.45 2.16
C VAL A 186 4.06 22.38 3.11
N LEU A 187 3.83 23.60 2.63
CA LEU A 187 3.07 24.61 3.37
C LEU A 187 1.66 24.11 3.67
N ARG A 188 1.20 24.34 4.90
CA ARG A 188 -0.19 24.12 5.29
C ARG A 188 -1.15 24.93 4.39
N PRO A 189 -2.38 24.45 4.13
CA PRO A 189 -3.35 25.14 3.28
C PRO A 189 -3.56 26.60 3.64
N SER A 190 -3.69 26.94 4.93
CA SER A 190 -3.85 28.34 5.37
C SER A 190 -2.66 29.23 4.97
N VAL A 191 -1.44 28.76 5.23
CA VAL A 191 -0.18 29.47 4.92
C VAL A 191 0.04 29.56 3.42
N PHE A 192 -0.29 28.49 2.69
CA PHE A 192 -0.25 28.46 1.23
C PHE A 192 -1.19 29.50 0.63
N LEU A 193 -2.44 29.60 1.11
CA LEU A 193 -3.40 30.59 0.63
C LEU A 193 -2.98 32.04 0.96
N LEU A 194 -2.38 32.28 2.13
CA LEU A 194 -1.87 33.60 2.51
C LEU A 194 -0.68 34.05 1.65
N SER A 195 0.14 33.10 1.20
CA SER A 195 1.28 33.34 0.32
C SER A 195 0.93 33.26 -1.17
N TYR A 196 -0.30 32.85 -1.51
CA TYR A 196 -0.76 32.75 -2.88
C TYR A 196 -0.94 34.15 -3.50
N GLY A 197 0.08 34.58 -4.25
CA GLY A 197 0.01 35.76 -5.10
C GLY A 197 -0.34 35.39 -6.53
N GLU A 198 -1.27 36.12 -7.16
CA GLU A 198 -1.59 35.96 -8.60
C GLU A 198 -0.35 36.11 -9.49
N SER A 199 0.65 36.88 -9.04
CA SER A 199 1.91 37.11 -9.75
C SER A 199 2.99 36.05 -9.49
N ALA A 200 2.76 35.09 -8.59
CA ALA A 200 3.78 34.10 -8.28
C ALA A 200 3.95 33.14 -9.46
N SER A 201 5.18 32.94 -9.94
CA SER A 201 5.47 32.07 -11.09
C SER A 201 4.94 30.65 -10.88
N GLU A 202 4.28 30.10 -11.89
CA GLU A 202 3.76 28.74 -11.85
C GLU A 202 4.92 27.74 -11.66
N PRO A 203 4.80 26.77 -10.72
CA PRO A 203 5.82 25.75 -10.53
C PRO A 203 5.98 24.93 -11.81
N LYS A 204 7.22 24.81 -12.29
CA LYS A 204 7.56 23.99 -13.46
C LYS A 204 7.58 22.52 -13.04
N LEU A 205 6.58 21.75 -13.47
CA LEU A 205 6.46 20.33 -13.21
C LEU A 205 6.20 19.62 -14.55
N SER A 206 7.04 18.64 -14.91
CA SER A 206 6.76 17.73 -16.02
C SER A 206 5.88 16.60 -15.50
N ILE A 207 4.65 16.50 -15.98
CA ILE A 207 3.73 15.44 -15.56
C ILE A 207 4.15 14.07 -16.13
N GLU A 208 4.88 14.06 -17.24
CA GLU A 208 5.32 12.84 -17.93
C GLU A 208 6.24 12.00 -17.04
N SER A 209 7.08 12.63 -16.21
CA SER A 209 7.92 11.89 -15.27
C SER A 209 7.08 11.11 -14.26
N TYR A 210 5.97 11.68 -13.76
CA TYR A 210 5.09 11.01 -12.81
C TYR A 210 4.25 9.91 -13.46
N ILE A 211 3.80 10.13 -14.70
CA ILE A 211 3.16 9.07 -15.51
C ILE A 211 4.12 7.90 -15.71
N SER A 212 5.39 8.18 -16.04
CA SER A 212 6.39 7.13 -16.25
C SER A 212 6.64 6.29 -14.99
N ILE A 213 6.55 6.90 -13.79
CA ILE A 213 6.64 6.20 -12.51
C ILE A 213 5.44 5.25 -12.35
N LEU A 214 4.21 5.74 -12.58
CA LEU A 214 3.00 4.91 -12.48
C LEU A 214 3.05 3.70 -13.45
N ASP A 215 3.55 3.94 -14.67
CA ASP A 215 3.66 2.91 -15.71
C ASP A 215 4.72 1.88 -15.36
N LYS A 216 5.88 2.34 -14.88
CA LYS A 216 6.99 1.47 -14.43
C LYS A 216 6.57 0.56 -13.27
N GLU A 217 5.78 1.08 -12.33
CA GLU A 217 5.26 0.32 -11.18
C GLU A 217 4.00 -0.52 -11.51
N ALA A 218 3.60 -0.53 -12.79
CA ALA A 218 2.43 -1.24 -13.30
C ALA A 218 1.15 -0.88 -12.51
N ILE A 219 0.99 0.39 -12.15
CA ILE A 219 -0.23 0.90 -11.52
C ILE A 219 -1.26 1.12 -12.64
N PRO A 220 -2.45 0.48 -12.61
CA PRO A 220 -3.42 0.53 -13.70
C PRO A 220 -4.25 1.84 -13.70
N TRP A 221 -3.58 2.99 -13.54
CA TRP A 221 -4.21 4.30 -13.39
C TRP A 221 -5.04 4.71 -14.62
N ARG A 222 -4.61 4.32 -15.84
CA ARG A 222 -5.36 4.58 -17.07
C ARG A 222 -6.73 3.91 -17.03
N THR A 223 -6.79 2.65 -16.62
CA THR A 223 -8.03 1.90 -16.49
C THR A 223 -8.94 2.50 -15.43
N TRP A 224 -8.37 2.93 -14.29
CA TRP A 224 -9.14 3.56 -13.21
C TRP A 224 -9.83 4.86 -13.65
N TYR A 225 -9.17 5.64 -14.50
CA TYR A 225 -9.63 6.99 -14.86
C TYR A 225 -10.07 7.14 -16.32
N GLN A 226 -10.21 6.04 -17.07
CA GLN A 226 -10.56 6.07 -18.50
C GLN A 226 -11.88 6.79 -18.80
N ASN A 227 -12.81 6.79 -17.84
CA ASN A 227 -14.13 7.41 -18.00
C ASN A 227 -14.16 8.91 -17.61
N VAL A 228 -13.09 9.41 -16.99
CA VAL A 228 -13.01 10.78 -16.46
C VAL A 228 -11.98 11.61 -17.22
N LEU A 229 -10.87 10.98 -17.64
CA LEU A 229 -9.81 11.65 -18.37
C LEU A 229 -10.09 11.64 -19.88
N PRO A 230 -9.74 12.72 -20.60
CA PRO A 230 -9.85 12.73 -22.05
C PRO A 230 -8.85 11.75 -22.69
N GLU A 231 -9.21 11.13 -23.82
CA GLU A 231 -8.38 10.10 -24.50
C GLU A 231 -6.93 10.53 -24.73
N ARG A 232 -6.70 11.80 -25.08
CA ARG A 232 -5.37 12.40 -25.25
C ARG A 232 -4.51 12.37 -23.98
N ALA A 233 -5.11 12.52 -22.80
CA ALA A 233 -4.39 12.44 -21.53
C ALA A 233 -4.01 10.99 -21.23
N LEU A 234 -4.87 10.03 -21.58
CA LEU A 234 -4.57 8.60 -21.46
C LEU A 234 -3.47 8.16 -22.44
N ALA A 235 -3.34 8.82 -23.59
CA ALA A 235 -2.30 8.56 -24.58
C ALA A 235 -0.89 9.06 -24.16
N LEU A 236 -0.79 9.94 -23.16
CA LEU A 236 0.51 10.42 -22.66
C LEU A 236 1.35 9.27 -22.11
N GLY A 237 2.66 9.29 -22.42
CA GLY A 237 3.61 8.30 -21.92
C GLY A 237 3.56 6.94 -22.59
N ASN A 238 2.83 6.78 -23.71
CA ASN A 238 2.78 5.54 -24.48
C ASN A 238 3.72 5.65 -25.71
N PRO A 239 5.05 5.41 -25.58
CA PRO A 239 5.99 5.52 -26.70
C PRO A 239 5.78 4.44 -27.78
N ARG A 240 4.82 3.52 -27.59
CA ARG A 240 4.83 2.22 -28.24
C ARG A 240 4.04 2.13 -29.55
N GLU A 241 3.24 3.13 -29.91
CA GLU A 241 2.43 3.06 -31.14
C GLU A 241 3.00 3.83 -32.34
N GLU A 242 3.90 4.80 -32.15
CA GLU A 242 4.45 5.53 -33.30
C GLU A 242 5.63 4.82 -33.99
N GLU A 243 6.38 3.95 -33.29
CA GLU A 243 7.55 3.26 -33.89
C GLU A 243 7.22 1.92 -34.58
N LYS A 244 6.00 1.38 -34.47
CA LYS A 244 5.66 0.09 -35.10
C LYS A 244 5.15 0.19 -36.55
N LYS A 245 5.11 1.37 -37.17
CA LYS A 245 4.68 1.51 -38.58
C LYS A 245 5.77 1.24 -39.63
N THR A 246 7.01 0.91 -39.24
CA THR A 246 8.07 0.54 -40.19
C THR A 246 8.91 -0.63 -39.68
N GLY A 247 8.39 -1.86 -39.74
CA GLY A 247 9.21 -3.03 -39.43
C GLY A 247 8.41 -4.31 -39.30
N THR A 248 8.12 -4.95 -40.43
CA THR A 248 7.75 -6.36 -40.48
C THR A 248 8.94 -7.19 -40.03
N LEU A 249 8.92 -7.77 -38.83
CA LEU A 249 9.81 -8.88 -38.47
C LEU A 249 9.09 -9.83 -37.50
N ASP A 250 9.00 -11.08 -37.97
CA ASP A 250 8.66 -12.31 -37.26
C ASP A 250 9.45 -12.46 -35.96
N GLY A 251 8.83 -13.04 -34.93
CA GLY A 251 9.57 -13.47 -33.75
C GLY A 251 8.71 -13.77 -32.53
N ALA A 252 7.86 -14.80 -32.60
CA ALA A 252 7.32 -15.47 -31.43
C ALA A 252 8.40 -16.41 -30.88
N GLY A 253 9.01 -16.05 -29.76
CA GLY A 253 10.01 -16.89 -29.09
C GLY A 253 10.81 -16.09 -28.06
N GLY A 254 10.27 -15.94 -26.85
CA GLY A 254 10.96 -15.16 -25.81
C GLY A 254 10.41 -15.34 -24.40
N PHE A 255 9.83 -16.51 -24.09
CA PHE A 255 9.34 -16.80 -22.74
C PHE A 255 9.91 -18.11 -22.14
N GLU A 256 10.38 -19.06 -22.96
CA GLU A 256 10.93 -20.35 -22.48
C GLU A 256 12.41 -20.29 -22.07
N GLU A 257 13.14 -19.20 -22.32
CA GLU A 257 14.60 -19.15 -22.13
C GLU A 257 15.01 -18.93 -20.65
N TRP A 258 14.10 -18.48 -19.79
CA TRP A 258 14.39 -18.27 -18.35
C TRP A 258 14.45 -19.56 -17.52
N TYR A 259 13.80 -20.65 -17.96
CA TYR A 259 13.81 -21.92 -17.25
C TYR A 259 15.04 -22.79 -17.57
N ALA A 260 15.71 -22.58 -18.70
CA ALA A 260 16.82 -23.43 -19.15
C ALA A 260 18.17 -23.12 -18.48
N MET A 261 18.34 -21.94 -17.88
CA MET A 261 19.64 -21.52 -17.32
C MET A 261 19.96 -22.11 -15.93
N ASN A 262 18.98 -22.58 -15.17
CA ASN A 262 19.22 -23.14 -13.83
C ASN A 262 19.33 -24.67 -13.78
N ALA A 263 19.11 -25.37 -14.89
CA ALA A 263 19.17 -26.84 -14.94
C ALA A 263 20.54 -27.40 -15.37
N ARG A 264 21.56 -26.55 -15.58
CA ARG A 264 22.86 -26.96 -16.16
C ARG A 264 24.09 -26.72 -15.27
N ALA A 265 23.89 -26.38 -13.99
CA ALA A 265 25.00 -26.09 -13.06
C ALA A 265 25.44 -27.29 -12.19
N GLU A 266 24.87 -28.48 -12.36
CA GLU A 266 25.28 -29.68 -11.61
C GLU A 266 25.58 -30.85 -12.54
N ALA A 267 26.77 -30.86 -13.16
CA ALA A 267 27.45 -32.09 -13.59
C ALA A 267 28.84 -31.77 -14.17
N GLU A 268 29.82 -31.43 -13.34
CA GLU A 268 31.23 -31.73 -13.65
C GLU A 268 31.95 -32.24 -12.40
N THR A 269 32.19 -33.55 -12.40
CA THR A 269 33.06 -34.29 -11.48
C THR A 269 34.39 -34.53 -12.18
N SER A 270 35.53 -34.18 -11.54
CA SER A 270 36.86 -34.78 -11.82
C SER A 270 37.96 -34.22 -10.88
N PRO A 271 39.14 -34.85 -10.76
CA PRO A 271 39.41 -35.82 -9.70
C PRO A 271 40.68 -35.54 -8.86
N GLU A 272 40.91 -36.45 -7.92
CA GLU A 272 42.05 -36.70 -7.01
C GLU A 272 43.45 -36.19 -7.41
N ALA A 273 44.13 -35.57 -6.44
CA ALA A 273 45.51 -35.82 -5.96
C ALA A 273 45.81 -34.75 -4.88
N GLY A 274 46.52 -34.96 -3.77
CA GLY A 274 47.28 -36.06 -3.24
C GLY A 274 47.81 -35.63 -1.86
N SER A 275 48.19 -36.63 -1.08
CA SER A 275 48.58 -36.59 0.34
C SER A 275 49.81 -35.73 0.66
N ALA A 276 49.81 -35.05 1.81
CA ALA A 276 51.04 -34.77 2.57
C ALA A 276 50.75 -34.56 4.07
N VAL A 277 51.46 -35.36 4.84
CA VAL A 277 51.51 -35.50 6.31
C VAL A 277 52.07 -34.23 6.96
N SER A 278 51.58 -33.89 8.16
CA SER A 278 52.46 -33.33 9.20
C SER A 278 51.91 -33.57 10.60
N GLU A 279 52.56 -34.49 11.32
CA GLU A 279 52.55 -34.60 12.78
C GLU A 279 53.23 -33.38 13.40
N VAL A 280 52.62 -32.78 14.44
CA VAL A 280 53.34 -32.20 15.58
C VAL A 280 52.48 -32.41 16.83
N ALA A 281 53.04 -33.15 17.80
CA ALA A 281 52.53 -33.32 19.14
C ALA A 281 53.15 -32.29 20.10
N ALA A 282 52.36 -31.77 21.07
CA ALA A 282 52.68 -31.73 22.51
C ALA A 282 51.74 -30.80 23.33
N GLN A 283 51.06 -31.44 24.32
CA GLN A 283 50.78 -31.02 25.72
C GLN A 283 50.10 -29.66 26.02
N ASP A 284 48.83 -29.58 26.49
CA ASP A 284 48.23 -29.87 27.84
C ASP A 284 48.46 -28.74 28.88
N PRO A 285 47.64 -28.55 29.96
CA PRO A 285 46.17 -28.43 30.14
C PRO A 285 45.75 -27.05 30.73
N GLY A 286 44.45 -26.71 30.69
CA GLY A 286 43.90 -25.76 31.69
C GLY A 286 42.65 -24.94 31.34
N GLN A 287 41.54 -25.35 31.94
CA GLN A 287 40.46 -24.52 32.52
C GLN A 287 39.26 -24.03 31.67
N SER A 288 38.11 -24.29 32.30
CA SER A 288 36.79 -23.64 32.20
C SER A 288 35.85 -24.09 31.10
N ALA A 289 35.19 -25.19 31.43
CA ALA A 289 33.84 -25.54 31.06
C ALA A 289 32.86 -24.37 31.20
N LEU A 290 32.34 -23.91 30.06
CA LEU A 290 30.96 -23.45 29.86
C LEU A 290 30.54 -24.04 28.52
N ALA A 291 30.00 -25.26 28.58
CA ALA A 291 29.39 -25.91 27.44
C ALA A 291 28.16 -25.08 27.04
N CYS A 292 28.30 -24.28 25.98
CA CYS A 292 27.16 -23.93 25.15
C CYS A 292 26.76 -25.21 24.44
N ASP A 293 25.72 -25.82 25.00
CA ASP A 293 24.98 -26.94 24.46
C ASP A 293 24.71 -26.68 22.98
N GLN A 294 25.35 -27.48 22.12
CA GLN A 294 25.09 -27.48 20.69
C GLN A 294 23.70 -28.07 20.51
N SER A 295 22.71 -27.18 20.49
CA SER A 295 21.33 -27.41 20.07
C SER A 295 21.30 -28.48 18.98
N GLU A 296 20.70 -29.62 19.31
CA GLU A 296 20.56 -30.73 18.39
C GLU A 296 19.98 -30.24 17.04
N PRO A 297 20.43 -30.80 15.91
CA PRO A 297 19.85 -30.49 14.62
C PRO A 297 18.35 -30.77 14.72
N SER A 298 17.54 -29.71 14.73
CA SER A 298 16.08 -29.82 14.76
C SER A 298 15.68 -30.78 13.66
N GLU A 299 15.25 -31.97 14.05
CA GLU A 299 14.88 -33.06 13.14
C GLU A 299 13.83 -32.49 12.17
N CYS A 300 14.28 -32.24 10.94
CA CYS A 300 13.44 -31.68 9.90
C CYS A 300 12.38 -32.73 9.59
N LEU A 301 11.15 -32.48 10.08
CA LEU A 301 10.01 -33.37 9.92
C LEU A 301 9.86 -33.77 8.46
N THR A 302 10.08 -35.05 8.20
CA THR A 302 10.02 -35.55 6.83
C THR A 302 8.57 -35.68 6.39
N MET A 303 8.32 -35.47 5.09
CA MET A 303 6.99 -35.66 4.49
C MET A 303 6.38 -37.03 4.83
N GLU A 304 7.19 -38.08 4.89
CA GLU A 304 6.75 -39.44 5.20
C GLU A 304 6.24 -39.60 6.64
N GLU A 305 6.87 -38.91 7.60
CA GLU A 305 6.44 -38.91 8.99
C GLU A 305 5.10 -38.22 9.15
N ILE A 306 4.88 -37.09 8.46
CA ILE A 306 3.60 -36.38 8.49
C ILE A 306 2.49 -37.24 7.86
N VAL A 307 2.77 -37.95 6.77
CA VAL A 307 1.80 -38.87 6.17
C VAL A 307 1.46 -40.01 7.13
N LYS A 308 2.46 -40.64 7.77
CA LYS A 308 2.23 -41.68 8.78
C LYS A 308 1.44 -41.14 9.99
N LEU A 309 1.75 -39.93 10.44
CA LEU A 309 1.06 -39.27 11.54
C LEU A 309 -0.40 -39.00 11.16
N SER A 310 -0.68 -38.51 9.95
CA SER A 310 -2.04 -38.22 9.50
C SER A 310 -2.96 -39.45 9.47
N GLN A 311 -2.39 -40.65 9.34
CA GLN A 311 -3.16 -41.90 9.40
C GLN A 311 -3.51 -42.29 10.84
N LYS A 312 -2.69 -41.88 11.81
CA LYS A 312 -2.86 -42.20 13.23
C LYS A 312 -3.66 -41.11 13.97
N ASP A 313 -3.30 -39.85 13.75
CA ASP A 313 -3.85 -38.65 14.37
C ASP A 313 -3.89 -37.50 13.34
N PRO A 314 -5.01 -37.36 12.59
CA PRO A 314 -5.13 -36.36 11.53
C PRO A 314 -5.14 -34.92 12.07
N ASP A 315 -5.69 -34.69 13.27
CA ASP A 315 -5.77 -33.37 13.86
C ASP A 315 -4.38 -32.85 14.23
N GLN A 316 -3.54 -33.72 14.83
CA GLN A 316 -2.15 -33.38 15.13
C GLN A 316 -1.35 -33.11 13.85
N ALA A 317 -1.48 -33.95 12.83
CA ALA A 317 -0.78 -33.76 11.56
C ALA A 317 -1.20 -32.44 10.86
N GLN A 318 -2.49 -32.12 10.88
CA GLN A 318 -3.01 -30.86 10.36
C GLN A 318 -2.42 -29.67 11.13
N GLN A 319 -2.43 -29.70 12.46
CA GLN A 319 -1.90 -28.61 13.28
C GLN A 319 -0.40 -28.40 13.02
N MET A 320 0.36 -29.48 12.84
CA MET A 320 1.78 -29.40 12.48
C MET A 320 1.99 -28.72 11.13
N LEU A 321 1.24 -29.12 10.09
CA LEU A 321 1.33 -28.51 8.76
C LEU A 321 0.97 -27.02 8.77
N VAL A 322 -0.09 -26.64 9.50
CA VAL A 322 -0.53 -25.24 9.62
C VAL A 322 0.51 -24.38 10.33
N ASN A 323 1.24 -24.94 11.29
CA ASN A 323 2.20 -24.21 12.10
C ASN A 323 3.57 -23.99 11.45
N LEU A 324 3.85 -24.67 10.33
CA LEU A 324 5.09 -24.52 9.59
C LEU A 324 5.38 -23.06 9.22
N PRO A 325 6.65 -22.65 9.13
CA PRO A 325 7.03 -21.30 8.71
C PRO A 325 6.63 -21.00 7.25
N ILE A 326 6.59 -19.71 6.90
CA ILE A 326 6.33 -19.23 5.53
C ILE A 326 7.66 -19.21 4.76
N ASP A 327 8.18 -20.40 4.48
CA ASP A 327 9.38 -20.61 3.68
C ASP A 327 9.16 -21.65 2.58
N LEU A 328 10.10 -21.75 1.65
CA LEU A 328 9.99 -22.63 0.49
C LEU A 328 9.97 -24.11 0.91
N ALA A 329 10.81 -24.50 1.86
CA ALA A 329 10.92 -25.88 2.32
C ALA A 329 9.61 -26.38 2.96
N SER A 330 8.97 -25.56 3.80
CA SER A 330 7.68 -25.86 4.40
C SER A 330 6.58 -25.99 3.36
N MET A 331 6.56 -25.10 2.36
CA MET A 331 5.60 -25.17 1.26
C MET A 331 5.78 -26.42 0.41
N GLU A 332 7.01 -26.87 0.19
CA GLU A 332 7.31 -28.13 -0.50
C GLU A 332 6.80 -29.34 0.28
N VAL A 333 7.01 -29.37 1.60
CA VAL A 333 6.46 -30.41 2.48
C VAL A 333 4.94 -30.45 2.39
N ILE A 334 4.26 -29.29 2.51
CA ILE A 334 2.80 -29.22 2.40
C ILE A 334 2.35 -29.71 1.02
N ASN A 335 2.92 -29.18 -0.06
CA ASN A 335 2.58 -29.61 -1.43
C ASN A 335 2.80 -31.10 -1.63
N GLY A 336 3.88 -31.66 -1.08
CA GLY A 336 4.17 -33.08 -1.08
C GLY A 336 3.05 -33.88 -0.42
N VAL A 337 2.73 -33.56 0.82
CA VAL A 337 1.65 -34.22 1.59
C VAL A 337 0.32 -34.17 0.83
N LEU A 338 -0.08 -32.97 0.36
CA LEU A 338 -1.33 -32.76 -0.37
C LEU A 338 -1.39 -33.51 -1.71
N SER A 339 -0.25 -33.62 -2.40
CA SER A 339 -0.17 -34.30 -3.71
C SER A 339 -0.23 -35.82 -3.61
N THR A 340 0.16 -36.41 -2.48
CA THR A 340 0.17 -37.88 -2.36
C THR A 340 -1.22 -38.50 -2.41
N GLY A 341 -2.24 -37.77 -1.94
CA GLY A 341 -3.58 -38.31 -1.69
C GLY A 341 -3.61 -39.47 -0.68
N LYS A 342 -2.50 -39.75 0.01
CA LYS A 342 -2.39 -40.84 1.02
C LYS A 342 -2.63 -40.36 2.44
N ALA A 343 -2.49 -39.05 2.67
CA ALA A 343 -2.78 -38.44 3.94
C ALA A 343 -4.30 -38.42 4.16
N ASN A 344 -4.75 -38.76 5.37
CA ASN A 344 -6.17 -38.66 5.74
C ASN A 344 -6.51 -37.22 6.15
N LEU A 345 -6.20 -36.27 5.28
CA LEU A 345 -6.35 -34.84 5.49
C LEU A 345 -7.17 -34.25 4.35
N GLU A 346 -8.07 -33.32 4.68
CA GLU A 346 -8.79 -32.58 3.66
C GLU A 346 -7.89 -31.46 3.12
N ASN A 347 -7.44 -31.57 1.87
CA ASN A 347 -6.51 -30.62 1.25
C ASN A 347 -6.95 -29.17 1.38
N ARG A 348 -8.25 -28.92 1.21
CA ARG A 348 -8.86 -27.60 1.37
C ARG A 348 -8.62 -27.02 2.76
N VAL A 349 -8.91 -27.79 3.80
CA VAL A 349 -8.86 -27.33 5.20
C VAL A 349 -7.42 -27.02 5.60
N VAL A 350 -6.47 -27.88 5.22
CA VAL A 350 -5.04 -27.66 5.50
C VAL A 350 -4.54 -26.40 4.81
N ALA A 351 -4.84 -26.22 3.51
CA ALA A 351 -4.38 -25.07 2.75
C ALA A 351 -4.95 -23.74 3.26
N CYS A 352 -6.28 -23.66 3.46
CA CYS A 352 -6.92 -22.46 4.00
C CYS A 352 -6.37 -22.10 5.39
N ASN A 353 -6.23 -23.09 6.28
CA ASN A 353 -5.72 -22.85 7.63
C ASN A 353 -4.25 -22.39 7.62
N TYR A 354 -3.41 -22.99 6.76
CA TYR A 354 -2.02 -22.55 6.61
C TYR A 354 -1.94 -21.12 6.07
N ILE A 355 -2.74 -20.77 5.04
CA ILE A 355 -2.76 -19.41 4.48
C ILE A 355 -3.21 -18.40 5.53
N GLN A 356 -4.32 -18.65 6.23
CA GLN A 356 -4.83 -17.76 7.26
C GLN A 356 -3.86 -17.60 8.43
N HIS A 357 -3.22 -18.70 8.85
CA HIS A 357 -2.21 -18.64 9.88
C HIS A 357 -0.97 -17.85 9.42
N GLY A 358 -0.55 -18.02 8.17
CA GLY A 358 0.52 -17.24 7.57
C GLY A 358 0.20 -15.75 7.50
N LEU A 359 -1.03 -15.39 7.12
CA LEU A 359 -1.50 -13.99 7.10
C LEU A 359 -1.49 -13.37 8.50
N ARG A 360 -1.95 -14.10 9.53
CA ARG A 360 -1.90 -13.63 10.94
C ARG A 360 -0.47 -13.45 11.42
N LYS A 361 0.43 -14.40 11.14
CA LYS A 361 1.87 -14.26 11.48
C LYS A 361 2.50 -13.01 10.85
N LEU A 362 2.12 -12.66 9.62
CA LEU A 362 2.59 -11.43 8.95
C LEU A 362 2.04 -10.14 9.58
N GLU A 363 0.97 -10.23 10.37
CA GLU A 363 0.39 -9.11 11.11
C GLU A 363 0.97 -8.99 12.50
N ASP A 364 1.15 -10.11 13.21
CA ASP A 364 1.74 -10.13 14.54
C ASP A 364 3.16 -9.52 14.53
N THR A 365 3.94 -9.78 13.47
CA THR A 365 5.25 -9.14 13.26
C THR A 365 5.21 -7.59 13.17
N SER A 366 4.05 -6.98 12.96
CA SER A 366 3.92 -5.52 12.85
C SER A 366 3.56 -4.81 14.16
N SER A 367 3.21 -5.54 15.23
CA SER A 367 2.55 -4.94 16.41
C SER A 367 3.42 -4.79 17.68
N ASP A 368 4.65 -5.32 17.73
CA ASP A 368 5.42 -5.34 18.99
C ASP A 368 6.31 -4.11 19.22
N GLY A 369 6.29 -3.14 18.32
CA GLY A 369 7.00 -1.88 18.50
C GLY A 369 6.20 -0.84 19.27
N SER A 370 5.78 -1.09 20.53
CA SER A 370 5.56 -0.05 21.57
C SER A 370 4.67 -0.52 22.73
N THR A 371 5.22 -1.32 23.64
CA THR A 371 4.94 -1.14 25.07
C THR A 371 6.19 -1.40 25.90
N GLY A 372 6.89 -0.31 26.23
CA GLY A 372 7.49 -0.04 27.53
C GLY A 372 8.26 -1.15 28.27
N THR A 373 9.53 -0.82 28.53
CA THR A 373 10.38 -1.30 29.63
C THR A 373 10.82 -2.75 29.56
N ASN A 374 12.00 -2.99 28.97
CA ASN A 374 13.13 -3.63 29.67
C ASN A 374 14.39 -3.56 28.79
N ASP A 375 15.48 -3.08 29.40
CA ASP A 375 16.86 -3.12 28.89
C ASP A 375 17.35 -4.58 28.80
N SER A 376 16.85 -5.35 27.83
CA SER A 376 17.51 -6.59 27.44
C SER A 376 18.22 -6.36 26.12
N ASP A 377 19.56 -6.31 26.18
CA ASP A 377 20.50 -6.37 25.06
C ASP A 377 20.40 -7.71 24.30
N GLU A 378 19.22 -8.03 23.79
CA GLU A 378 19.00 -9.23 22.98
C GLU A 378 19.31 -8.87 21.51
N PRO A 379 20.23 -9.60 20.87
CA PRO A 379 20.78 -9.21 19.57
C PRO A 379 19.70 -9.30 18.49
N TYR A 380 19.32 -8.13 17.96
CA TYR A 380 18.69 -7.88 16.67
C TYR A 380 17.86 -9.05 16.10
N SER A 381 16.59 -9.16 16.50
CA SER A 381 15.64 -10.04 15.83
C SER A 381 15.28 -9.45 14.45
N PRO A 382 15.59 -10.12 13.32
CA PRO A 382 15.37 -9.59 11.96
C PRO A 382 13.89 -9.39 11.55
N SER A 383 12.94 -9.67 12.44
CA SER A 383 11.50 -9.80 12.14
C SER A 383 10.77 -8.50 11.76
N LEU A 384 11.47 -7.37 11.68
CA LEU A 384 10.90 -6.05 11.35
C LEU A 384 11.29 -5.54 9.96
N ASP A 385 12.00 -6.32 9.14
CA ASP A 385 12.37 -5.88 7.80
C ASP A 385 11.14 -5.90 6.84
N PRO A 386 10.70 -4.74 6.33
CA PRO A 386 9.61 -4.69 5.34
C PRO A 386 9.92 -5.53 4.09
N GLU A 387 11.19 -5.73 3.75
CA GLU A 387 11.59 -6.61 2.65
C GLU A 387 11.33 -8.09 2.95
N GLU A 388 11.58 -8.54 4.18
CA GLU A 388 11.28 -9.91 4.60
C GLU A 388 9.77 -10.17 4.59
N LYS A 389 8.97 -9.22 5.09
CA LYS A 389 7.51 -9.29 5.02
C LYS A 389 7.03 -9.37 3.57
N LYS A 390 7.57 -8.52 2.68
CA LYS A 390 7.28 -8.57 1.24
C LYS A 390 7.65 -9.93 0.64
N ARG A 391 8.80 -10.50 0.99
CA ARG A 391 9.25 -11.83 0.53
C ARG A 391 8.30 -12.95 0.95
N LYS A 392 7.85 -12.95 2.21
CA LYS A 392 6.89 -13.94 2.73
C LYS A 392 5.53 -13.83 2.04
N VAL A 393 5.04 -12.62 1.77
CA VAL A 393 3.81 -12.42 1.00
C VAL A 393 3.96 -12.96 -0.42
N LYS A 394 5.09 -12.71 -1.10
CA LYS A 394 5.37 -13.28 -2.43
C LYS A 394 5.34 -14.80 -2.42
N LEU A 395 5.97 -15.44 -1.43
CA LEU A 395 5.93 -16.89 -1.27
C LEU A 395 4.50 -17.41 -1.07
N LEU A 396 3.70 -16.73 -0.26
CA LEU A 396 2.31 -17.11 -0.03
C LEU A 396 1.45 -17.00 -1.31
N VAL A 397 1.65 -15.95 -2.11
CA VAL A 397 1.02 -15.79 -3.43
C VAL A 397 1.42 -16.93 -4.38
N LEU A 398 2.71 -17.28 -4.43
CA LEU A 398 3.21 -18.39 -5.25
C LEU A 398 2.61 -19.73 -4.81
N PHE A 399 2.50 -19.95 -3.50
CA PHE A 399 1.88 -21.14 -2.93
C PHE A 399 0.41 -21.26 -3.34
N ILE A 400 -0.38 -20.18 -3.22
CA ILE A 400 -1.78 -20.14 -3.65
C ILE A 400 -1.91 -20.47 -5.15
N ARG A 401 -1.08 -19.85 -6.00
CA ARG A 401 -1.07 -20.15 -7.45
C ARG A 401 -0.76 -21.63 -7.71
N ASN A 402 0.22 -22.18 -7.02
CA ASN A 402 0.62 -23.57 -7.18
C ASN A 402 -0.51 -24.55 -6.77
N LEU A 403 -1.20 -24.28 -5.66
CA LEU A 403 -2.33 -25.09 -5.21
C LEU A 403 -3.45 -25.15 -6.26
N ILE A 404 -3.78 -24.01 -6.87
CA ILE A 404 -4.85 -23.92 -7.87
C ILE A 404 -4.40 -24.55 -9.20
N ARG A 405 -3.21 -24.21 -9.71
CA ARG A 405 -2.69 -24.73 -10.98
C ARG A 405 -2.55 -26.26 -10.97
N ARG A 406 -2.16 -26.84 -9.83
CA ARG A 406 -2.04 -28.28 -9.67
C ARG A 406 -3.37 -28.97 -9.38
N GLY A 407 -4.47 -28.22 -9.24
CA GLY A 407 -5.77 -28.76 -8.87
C GLY A 407 -5.80 -29.38 -7.47
N LEU A 408 -4.88 -28.98 -6.58
CA LEU A 408 -4.83 -29.49 -5.21
C LEU A 408 -5.97 -28.92 -4.35
N VAL A 409 -6.38 -27.68 -4.63
CA VAL A 409 -7.48 -26.99 -3.96
C VAL A 409 -8.34 -26.26 -5.01
N PRO A 410 -9.67 -26.43 -5.02
CA PRO A 410 -10.56 -25.70 -5.91
C PRO A 410 -10.49 -24.19 -5.67
N ILE A 411 -10.56 -23.40 -6.74
CA ILE A 411 -10.49 -21.94 -6.69
C ILE A 411 -11.56 -21.33 -5.79
N ASP A 412 -12.79 -21.85 -5.84
CA ASP A 412 -13.93 -21.38 -5.02
C ASP A 412 -13.66 -21.51 -3.52
N SER A 413 -12.82 -22.47 -3.13
CA SER A 413 -12.48 -22.70 -1.73
C SER A 413 -11.50 -21.67 -1.18
N LEU A 414 -10.69 -21.05 -2.03
CA LEU A 414 -9.67 -20.06 -1.68
C LEU A 414 -10.13 -18.62 -1.93
N GLN A 415 -11.36 -18.41 -2.42
CA GLN A 415 -11.85 -17.10 -2.83
C GLN A 415 -11.70 -16.04 -1.73
N TYR A 416 -12.09 -16.36 -0.49
CA TYR A 416 -11.99 -15.43 0.63
C TYR A 416 -10.53 -15.12 1.01
N ASP A 417 -9.67 -16.13 1.06
CA ASP A 417 -8.25 -15.96 1.39
C ASP A 417 -7.53 -15.12 0.30
N ILE A 418 -7.89 -15.32 -0.97
CA ILE A 418 -7.40 -14.53 -2.11
C ILE A 418 -7.87 -13.08 -2.01
N GLN A 419 -9.15 -12.84 -1.68
CA GLN A 419 -9.64 -11.47 -1.50
C GLN A 419 -8.94 -10.77 -0.33
N GLU A 420 -8.74 -11.47 0.78
CA GLU A 420 -8.07 -10.94 1.96
C GLU A 420 -6.62 -10.53 1.66
N ILE A 421 -5.84 -11.39 1.00
CA ILE A 421 -4.47 -11.04 0.60
C ILE A 421 -4.45 -9.88 -0.41
N CYS A 422 -5.40 -9.85 -1.36
CA CYS A 422 -5.50 -8.81 -2.38
C CYS A 422 -5.82 -7.43 -1.77
N VAL A 423 -6.65 -7.38 -0.72
CA VAL A 423 -6.98 -6.13 -0.04
C VAL A 423 -5.84 -5.68 0.87
N ARG A 424 -5.30 -6.59 1.70
CA ARG A 424 -4.30 -6.22 2.71
C ARG A 424 -2.93 -5.90 2.12
N TYR A 425 -2.57 -6.57 1.03
CA TYR A 425 -1.24 -6.49 0.42
C TYR A 425 -1.28 -5.94 -1.02
N ALA A 426 -2.31 -5.15 -1.36
CA ALA A 426 -2.47 -4.50 -2.66
C ALA A 426 -1.23 -3.74 -3.20
N PRO A 427 -0.37 -3.11 -2.34
CA PRO A 427 0.86 -2.46 -2.82
C PRO A 427 1.91 -3.42 -3.40
N ILE A 428 1.83 -4.73 -3.13
CA ILE A 428 2.78 -5.72 -3.64
C ILE A 428 2.38 -6.14 -5.07
N LYS A 429 3.32 -6.02 -6.01
CA LYS A 429 3.10 -6.31 -7.44
C LYS A 429 2.54 -7.71 -7.67
N GLU A 430 3.11 -8.73 -7.04
CA GLU A 430 2.72 -10.14 -7.19
C GLU A 430 1.26 -10.38 -6.72
N VAL A 431 0.80 -9.62 -5.72
CA VAL A 431 -0.59 -9.68 -5.23
C VAL A 431 -1.55 -9.08 -6.26
N ARG A 432 -1.17 -7.97 -6.91
CA ARG A 432 -1.96 -7.39 -8.01
C ARG A 432 -2.04 -8.32 -9.20
N GLU A 433 -0.94 -8.96 -9.57
CA GLU A 433 -0.92 -9.97 -10.62
C GLU A 433 -1.76 -11.20 -10.27
N LEU A 434 -1.78 -11.63 -9.01
CA LEU A 434 -2.67 -12.71 -8.54
C LEU A 434 -4.13 -12.30 -8.72
N ASN A 435 -4.51 -11.09 -8.31
CA ASN A 435 -5.87 -10.58 -8.46
C ASN A 435 -6.29 -10.51 -9.94
N HIS A 436 -5.41 -10.00 -10.80
CA HIS A 436 -5.64 -9.92 -12.24
C HIS A 436 -5.85 -11.32 -12.84
N TRP A 437 -4.95 -12.26 -12.54
CA TRP A 437 -5.05 -13.65 -12.98
C TRP A 437 -6.36 -14.30 -12.49
N PHE A 438 -6.76 -14.05 -11.25
CA PHE A 438 -7.99 -14.59 -10.68
C PHE A 438 -9.25 -14.04 -11.37
N GLN A 439 -9.26 -12.75 -11.75
CA GLN A 439 -10.41 -12.10 -12.39
C GLN A 439 -10.54 -12.44 -13.88
N THR A 440 -9.41 -12.52 -14.59
CA THR A 440 -9.39 -12.68 -16.05
C THR A 440 -9.31 -14.15 -16.48
N GLY A 441 -8.74 -15.01 -15.64
CA GLY A 441 -8.40 -16.38 -16.02
C GLY A 441 -7.29 -16.48 -17.07
N GLU A 442 -6.69 -15.34 -17.49
CA GLU A 442 -5.59 -15.34 -18.44
C GLU A 442 -4.31 -15.84 -17.78
N GLU A 443 -3.74 -16.94 -18.28
CA GLU A 443 -2.43 -17.41 -17.85
C GLU A 443 -1.36 -16.36 -18.19
N LEU A 444 -0.76 -15.77 -17.14
CA LEU A 444 0.40 -14.88 -17.25
C LEU A 444 1.66 -15.62 -17.70
#